data_AF-A0A6P5RF19-F1
#
_entry.id   AF-A0A6P5RF19-F1
#
_cell.length_a   1.000
_cell.length_b   1.000
_cell.length_c   1.000
_cell.angle_alpha   90.00
_cell.angle_beta   90.00
_cell.angle_gamma   90.00
#
_symmetry.space_group_name_H-M   'P 1'
#
loop_
_entity.id
_entity.type
_entity.pdbx_description
1 polymer ?
#
loop_
_entity_poly.entity_id
_entity_poly.type
_entity_poly.pdbx_seq_one_letter_code
_entity_poly.pdbx_strand_id
1 'polypeptide(L)'
;MACLERASPALKRILLKLYRENKSIEIDHHLYEFGSVEYHIQSSTSDTHYTYLSVSTPLLSQGVILPNGISQYTKQMVKGICPDVVEIMEPAKEGYQITLRLDLSKIPNGKDSIKVIADISAVQAVILSSQLKEMLMNVSSQDTFQGMYKTIKLVYHPREPFFIVRQPQKILAVFPIRFKDKTDVIIATAFFQELMDVGSSEKWAKAPPCCWSPIPPPELRGEPFEDLSTNGGFVSFDISSRHVKGKRLDKTVWSLLNFYAYVKYHVKSTRSFIQRRMRKRLQRLVEVLQKRSMQEEEKEEEEEGNHKVQGCMFMRKMINVSKPKVLKRRYNDLSGKIKRIRSRIKIQGFGRFRRRWLKMPKFSSSLGYTKLD
;
A
#
# COMPACT_ATOMS: atom_id res chain seq x y z
N MET A 1 4.54 8.66 4.10
CA MET A 1 3.40 9.12 3.27
C MET A 1 2.79 7.89 2.61
N ALA A 2 1.46 7.74 2.63
CA ALA A 2 0.77 6.54 2.15
C ALA A 2 0.23 6.64 0.72
N CYS A 3 0.29 7.83 0.12
CA CYS A 3 -0.14 8.08 -1.26
C CYS A 3 1.08 8.07 -2.16
N LEU A 4 0.99 7.39 -3.30
CA LEU A 4 1.96 7.60 -4.38
C LEU A 4 1.87 9.07 -4.83
N GLU A 5 2.99 9.64 -5.21
CA GLU A 5 3.02 10.97 -5.83
C GLU A 5 2.48 10.87 -7.25
N ARG A 6 1.88 11.95 -7.76
CA ARG A 6 1.43 12.01 -9.16
C ARG A 6 2.60 12.08 -10.13
N ALA A 7 3.64 12.79 -9.73
CA ALA A 7 4.83 12.99 -10.52
C ALA A 7 5.78 11.81 -10.32
N SER A 8 6.31 11.28 -11.43
CA SER A 8 7.44 10.36 -11.42
C SER A 8 8.66 11.05 -10.79
N PRO A 9 9.23 10.53 -9.69
CA PRO A 9 10.42 11.11 -9.08
C PRO A 9 11.66 10.98 -9.98
N ALA A 10 11.76 9.90 -10.75
CA ALA A 10 12.89 9.64 -11.63
C ALA A 10 12.84 10.55 -12.87
N LEU A 11 11.69 10.64 -13.54
CA LEU A 11 11.48 11.56 -14.67
C LEU A 11 11.70 13.01 -14.23
N LYS A 12 11.15 13.40 -13.08
CA LYS A 12 11.35 14.74 -12.51
C LYS A 12 12.83 15.06 -12.32
N ARG A 13 13.62 14.11 -11.83
CA ARG A 13 15.06 14.29 -11.63
C ARG A 13 15.80 14.46 -12.95
N ILE A 14 15.47 13.67 -13.97
CA ILE A 14 16.09 13.75 -15.30
C ILE A 14 15.75 15.08 -15.98
N LEU A 15 14.46 15.46 -15.98
CA LEU A 15 14.02 16.73 -16.57
C LEU A 15 14.62 17.95 -15.84
N LEU A 16 14.76 17.89 -14.51
CA LEU A 16 15.47 18.93 -13.74
C LEU A 16 16.95 19.01 -14.09
N LYS A 17 17.60 17.88 -14.37
CA LYS A 17 19.00 17.82 -14.81
C LYS A 17 19.14 18.49 -16.18
N LEU A 18 18.31 18.09 -17.14
CA LEU A 18 18.24 18.67 -18.49
C LEU A 18 17.98 20.19 -18.48
N TYR A 19 17.04 20.64 -17.65
CA TYR A 19 16.73 22.06 -17.52
C TYR A 19 17.91 22.87 -16.94
N ARG A 20 18.69 22.30 -16.01
CA ARG A 20 19.82 22.99 -15.37
C ARG A 20 21.08 23.00 -16.23
N GLU A 21 21.31 21.95 -17.00
CA GLU A 21 22.55 21.76 -17.77
C GLU A 21 22.53 22.48 -19.14
N ASN A 22 21.52 23.33 -19.40
CA ASN A 22 21.43 24.22 -20.56
C ASN A 22 21.73 23.55 -21.91
N LYS A 23 20.82 22.64 -22.32
CA LYS A 23 20.54 22.23 -23.72
C LYS A 23 21.65 21.53 -24.52
N SER A 24 22.90 21.46 -24.07
CA SER A 24 24.02 20.95 -24.88
C SER A 24 24.31 19.45 -24.74
N ILE A 25 23.44 18.69 -24.06
CA ILE A 25 23.67 17.27 -23.81
C ILE A 25 22.75 16.46 -24.73
N GLU A 26 23.39 15.66 -25.59
CA GLU A 26 22.72 14.57 -26.28
C GLU A 26 22.33 13.52 -25.26
N ILE A 27 21.02 13.33 -25.07
CA ILE A 27 20.49 12.31 -24.16
C ILE A 27 19.63 11.38 -24.97
N ASP A 28 19.88 10.09 -24.82
CA ASP A 28 18.96 9.03 -25.15
C ASP A 28 18.84 8.14 -23.92
N HIS A 29 17.72 8.26 -23.19
CA HIS A 29 17.50 7.58 -21.92
C HIS A 29 16.14 6.88 -21.89
N HIS A 30 16.18 5.58 -21.59
CA HIS A 30 15.01 4.78 -21.24
C HIS A 30 14.89 4.66 -19.72
N LEU A 31 13.69 4.91 -19.21
CA LEU A 31 13.35 4.80 -17.80
C LEU A 31 12.13 3.89 -17.64
N TYR A 32 12.24 2.88 -16.79
CA TYR A 32 11.14 1.98 -16.45
C TYR A 32 10.63 2.24 -15.04
N GLU A 33 9.31 2.39 -14.90
CA GLU A 33 8.64 2.64 -13.63
C GLU A 33 7.54 1.63 -13.30
N PHE A 34 7.01 1.74 -12.09
CA PHE A 34 5.93 0.90 -11.60
C PHE A 34 4.68 1.05 -12.47
N GLY A 35 4.01 -0.08 -12.74
CA GLY A 35 2.85 -0.13 -13.65
C GLY A 35 3.21 -0.44 -15.10
N SER A 36 4.40 -1.01 -15.35
CA SER A 36 4.90 -1.34 -16.70
C SER A 36 4.98 -0.11 -17.59
N VAL A 37 5.42 1.00 -17.00
CA VAL A 37 5.56 2.27 -17.71
C VAL A 37 6.99 2.46 -18.14
N GLU A 38 7.15 2.88 -19.38
CA GLU A 38 8.42 3.22 -20.00
C GLU A 38 8.37 4.67 -20.44
N TYR A 39 9.42 5.42 -20.08
CA TYR A 39 9.67 6.76 -20.58
C TYR A 39 10.91 6.70 -21.45
N HIS A 40 10.83 7.28 -22.64
CA HIS A 40 11.97 7.50 -23.52
C HIS A 40 12.21 8.98 -23.68
N ILE A 41 13.34 9.44 -23.18
CA ILE A 41 13.74 10.85 -23.15
C ILE A 41 14.86 11.01 -24.17
N GLN A 42 14.61 11.82 -25.20
CA GLN A 42 15.58 12.11 -26.24
C GLN A 42 15.80 13.62 -26.39
N SER A 43 17.06 14.04 -26.40
CA SER A 43 17.49 15.39 -26.79
C SER A 43 18.66 15.26 -27.76
N SER A 44 18.62 16.02 -28.85
CA SER A 44 19.67 16.02 -29.87
C SER A 44 20.43 17.35 -29.86
N THR A 45 21.71 17.30 -30.22
CA THR A 45 22.54 18.50 -30.43
C THR A 45 22.15 19.28 -31.70
N SER A 46 21.43 18.64 -32.63
CA SER A 46 20.95 19.26 -33.87
C SER A 46 19.74 20.17 -33.65
N ASP A 47 18.88 19.81 -32.69
CA ASP A 47 17.66 20.56 -32.33
C ASP A 47 17.65 20.83 -30.81
N THR A 48 18.55 21.71 -30.39
CA THR A 48 18.77 22.06 -28.97
C THR A 48 17.56 22.72 -28.30
N HIS A 49 16.54 23.11 -29.07
CA HIS A 49 15.35 23.75 -28.54
C HIS A 49 14.36 22.77 -27.92
N TYR A 50 14.35 21.51 -28.35
CA TYR A 50 13.33 20.54 -27.98
C TYR A 50 13.90 19.30 -27.30
N THR A 51 13.18 18.84 -26.29
CA THR A 51 13.36 17.52 -25.70
C THR A 51 12.12 16.68 -25.99
N TYR A 52 12.31 15.48 -26.49
CA TYR A 52 11.23 14.53 -26.76
C TYR A 52 11.06 13.59 -25.59
N LEU A 53 9.82 13.45 -25.12
CA LEU A 53 9.41 12.51 -24.08
C LEU A 53 8.34 11.58 -24.66
N SER A 54 8.73 10.36 -24.99
CA SER A 54 7.78 9.32 -25.38
C SER A 54 7.39 8.48 -24.18
N VAL A 55 6.10 8.16 -24.05
CA VAL A 55 5.55 7.44 -22.90
C VAL A 55 4.85 6.18 -23.40
N SER A 56 5.30 5.04 -22.88
CA SER A 56 4.61 3.77 -23.01
C SER A 56 3.94 3.43 -21.68
N THR A 57 2.62 3.34 -21.63
CA THR A 57 1.83 2.96 -20.45
C THR A 57 0.68 2.04 -20.86
N PRO A 58 0.36 1.01 -20.06
CA PRO A 58 -0.83 0.21 -20.29
C PRO A 58 -2.08 1.09 -20.27
N LEU A 59 -2.99 0.87 -21.22
CA LEU A 59 -4.31 1.48 -21.21
C LEU A 59 -5.12 0.88 -20.06
N LEU A 60 -5.89 1.72 -19.34
CA LEU A 60 -6.66 1.24 -18.20
C LEU A 60 -7.66 0.16 -18.61
N SER A 61 -8.36 0.29 -19.73
CA SER A 61 -9.30 -0.74 -20.22
C SER A 61 -8.82 -1.35 -21.53
N GLN A 62 -8.81 -2.68 -21.60
CA GLN A 62 -8.40 -3.43 -22.80
C GLN A 62 -9.54 -3.60 -23.83
N GLY A 63 -10.80 -3.38 -23.44
CA GLY A 63 -11.97 -3.69 -24.27
C GLY A 63 -12.33 -2.66 -25.35
N VAL A 64 -11.63 -1.52 -25.42
CA VAL A 64 -11.84 -0.51 -26.46
C VAL A 64 -10.47 -0.08 -26.98
N ILE A 65 -9.90 -0.91 -27.87
CA ILE A 65 -8.70 -0.54 -28.61
C ILE A 65 -9.12 0.55 -29.60
N LEU A 66 -8.99 1.82 -29.20
CA LEU A 66 -9.08 2.93 -30.16
C LEU A 66 -7.95 2.75 -31.18
N PRO A 67 -8.16 3.04 -32.47
CA PRO A 67 -7.11 3.00 -33.50
C PRO A 67 -5.85 3.80 -33.12
N ASN A 68 -6.02 4.83 -32.28
CA ASN A 68 -4.96 5.75 -31.84
C ASN A 68 -4.50 5.54 -30.38
N GLY A 69 -4.87 4.43 -29.73
CA GLY A 69 -4.45 4.06 -28.36
C GLY A 69 -5.01 4.93 -27.23
N ILE A 70 -5.19 6.24 -27.43
CA ILE A 70 -5.57 7.22 -26.41
C ILE A 70 -6.77 8.05 -26.88
N SER A 71 -7.75 8.29 -25.98
CA SER A 71 -8.96 9.08 -26.27
C SER A 71 -8.66 10.56 -26.54
N GLN A 72 -9.54 11.24 -27.29
CA GLN A 72 -9.42 12.68 -27.54
C GLN A 72 -9.44 13.49 -26.24
N TYR A 73 -10.25 13.07 -25.25
CA TYR A 73 -10.27 13.69 -23.93
C TYR A 73 -8.92 13.55 -23.22
N THR A 74 -8.29 12.37 -23.25
CA THR A 74 -6.96 12.17 -22.67
C THR A 74 -5.91 13.05 -23.36
N LYS A 75 -5.94 13.14 -24.69
CA LYS A 75 -5.07 14.05 -25.45
C LYS A 75 -5.26 15.51 -25.02
N GLN A 76 -6.50 15.96 -24.85
CA GLN A 76 -6.79 17.31 -24.34
C GLN A 76 -6.24 17.53 -22.93
N MET A 77 -6.40 16.55 -22.04
CA MET A 77 -5.88 16.63 -20.67
C MET A 77 -4.35 16.70 -20.64
N VAL A 78 -3.66 15.98 -21.53
CA VAL A 78 -2.20 16.03 -21.66
C VAL A 78 -1.74 17.35 -22.29
N LYS A 79 -2.42 17.87 -23.32
CA LYS A 79 -2.14 19.23 -23.86
C LYS A 79 -2.34 20.33 -22.81
N GLY A 80 -3.21 20.11 -21.84
CA GLY A 80 -3.42 21.02 -20.72
C GLY A 80 -2.26 21.04 -19.71
N ILE A 81 -1.31 20.11 -19.79
CA ILE A 81 -0.08 20.13 -18.97
C ILE A 81 0.82 21.23 -19.53
N CYS A 82 0.86 22.39 -18.87
CA CYS A 82 1.72 23.52 -19.25
C CYS A 82 1.71 23.80 -20.78
N PRO A 83 0.62 24.37 -21.32
CA PRO A 83 0.39 24.51 -22.76
C PRO A 83 1.50 25.21 -23.54
N ASP A 84 2.24 26.11 -22.90
CA ASP A 84 3.35 26.83 -23.51
C ASP A 84 4.58 25.93 -23.74
N VAL A 85 4.73 24.88 -22.94
CA VAL A 85 5.93 24.02 -22.87
C VAL A 85 5.71 22.68 -23.57
N VAL A 86 4.50 22.11 -23.51
CA VAL A 86 4.21 20.74 -23.96
C VAL A 86 3.39 20.75 -25.24
N GLU A 87 3.93 20.11 -26.29
CA GLU A 87 3.23 19.84 -27.54
C GLU A 87 3.13 18.33 -27.76
N ILE A 88 1.96 17.83 -28.19
CA ILE A 88 1.79 16.41 -28.56
C ILE A 88 2.17 16.24 -30.03
N MET A 89 3.08 15.31 -30.32
CA MET A 89 3.42 14.93 -31.69
C MET A 89 2.48 13.86 -32.25
N GLU A 90 2.11 14.00 -33.52
CA GLU A 90 1.36 13.00 -34.27
C GLU A 90 2.07 12.70 -35.61
N PRO A 91 2.35 11.42 -35.93
CA PRO A 91 2.13 10.22 -35.11
C PRO A 91 3.07 10.15 -33.90
N ALA A 92 2.69 9.35 -32.89
CA ALA A 92 3.60 9.01 -31.81
C ALA A 92 4.77 8.18 -32.34
N LYS A 93 5.90 8.23 -31.63
CA LYS A 93 7.06 7.40 -31.96
C LYS A 93 6.71 5.92 -31.85
N GLU A 94 7.25 5.10 -32.74
CA GLU A 94 7.01 3.67 -32.78
C GLU A 94 7.31 3.01 -31.41
N GLY A 95 6.37 2.18 -30.93
CA GLY A 95 6.45 1.55 -29.61
C GLY A 95 5.84 2.35 -28.43
N TYR A 96 5.43 3.60 -28.64
CA TYR A 96 4.88 4.46 -27.60
C TYR A 96 3.44 4.87 -27.90
N GLN A 97 2.60 5.08 -26.87
CA GLN A 97 1.23 5.57 -27.08
C GLN A 97 1.16 7.09 -27.22
N ILE A 98 2.13 7.83 -26.69
CA ILE A 98 2.21 9.29 -26.83
C ILE A 98 3.66 9.76 -26.87
N THR A 99 3.93 10.75 -27.72
CA THR A 99 5.21 11.48 -27.76
C THR A 99 4.95 12.95 -27.54
N LEU A 100 5.65 13.52 -26.55
CA LEU A 100 5.60 14.93 -26.18
C LEU A 100 6.87 15.62 -26.64
N ARG A 101 6.73 16.76 -27.31
CA ARG A 101 7.80 17.70 -27.59
C ARG A 101 7.77 18.77 -26.50
N LEU A 102 8.89 18.91 -25.79
CA LEU A 102 9.06 19.81 -24.65
C LEU A 102 9.96 20.97 -25.03
N ASP A 103 9.45 22.20 -24.95
CA ASP A 103 10.23 23.43 -25.12
C ASP A 103 10.74 23.90 -23.75
N LEU A 104 11.92 23.40 -23.36
CA LEU A 104 12.49 23.71 -22.04
C LEU A 104 12.85 25.20 -21.89
N SER A 105 12.98 25.96 -22.98
CA SER A 105 13.23 27.42 -22.94
C SER A 105 12.08 28.21 -22.33
N LYS A 106 10.85 27.71 -22.48
CA LYS A 106 9.63 28.38 -22.03
C LYS A 106 9.30 28.09 -20.57
N ILE A 107 10.11 27.27 -19.89
CA ILE A 107 9.94 26.98 -18.47
C ILE A 107 10.36 28.23 -17.67
N PRO A 108 9.47 28.76 -16.80
CA PRO A 108 9.78 29.95 -16.01
C PRO A 108 10.90 29.67 -14.99
N ASN A 109 11.77 30.65 -14.78
CA ASN A 109 12.91 30.54 -13.86
C ASN A 109 12.46 30.50 -12.38
N GLY A 110 13.30 29.92 -11.52
CA GLY A 110 13.08 29.92 -10.07
C GLY A 110 12.15 28.80 -9.58
N LYS A 111 11.30 29.09 -8.59
CA LYS A 111 10.47 28.07 -7.92
C LYS A 111 9.40 27.46 -8.85
N ASP A 112 8.98 28.19 -9.87
CA ASP A 112 7.93 27.74 -10.78
C ASP A 112 8.45 26.70 -11.80
N SER A 113 9.75 26.70 -12.14
CA SER A 113 10.38 25.62 -12.92
C SER A 113 10.15 24.24 -12.31
N ILE A 114 10.30 24.13 -10.99
CA ILE A 114 10.17 22.86 -10.25
C ILE A 114 8.72 22.36 -10.31
N LYS A 115 7.73 23.27 -10.32
CA LYS A 115 6.31 22.92 -10.44
C LYS A 115 5.99 22.45 -11.85
N VAL A 116 6.39 23.22 -12.87
CA VAL A 116 6.19 22.87 -14.28
C VAL A 116 6.81 21.51 -14.60
N ILE A 117 8.05 21.27 -14.17
CA ILE A 117 8.71 19.97 -14.38
C ILE A 117 8.01 18.86 -13.60
N ALA A 118 7.49 19.13 -12.40
CA ALA A 118 6.68 18.15 -11.66
C ALA A 118 5.36 17.83 -12.37
N ASP A 119 4.71 18.83 -12.98
CA ASP A 119 3.47 18.65 -13.74
C ASP A 119 3.71 17.84 -15.02
N ILE A 120 4.80 18.11 -15.75
CA ILE A 120 5.25 17.29 -16.89
C ILE A 120 5.54 15.85 -16.44
N SER A 121 6.20 15.71 -15.29
CA SER A 121 6.54 14.40 -14.72
C SER A 121 5.30 13.62 -14.23
N ALA A 122 4.13 14.25 -14.17
CA ALA A 122 2.85 13.63 -13.82
C ALA A 122 2.08 13.10 -15.04
N VAL A 123 2.68 13.09 -16.23
CA VAL A 123 2.02 12.68 -17.49
C VAL A 123 1.32 11.32 -17.40
N GLN A 124 1.95 10.29 -16.83
CA GLN A 124 1.31 8.98 -16.64
C GLN A 124 0.07 9.09 -15.74
N ALA A 125 0.18 9.81 -14.63
CA ALA A 125 -0.95 10.02 -13.73
C ALA A 125 -2.10 10.76 -14.44
N VAL A 126 -1.80 11.70 -15.33
CA VAL A 126 -2.79 12.41 -16.16
C VAL A 126 -3.45 11.45 -17.16
N ILE A 127 -2.68 10.59 -17.84
CA ILE A 127 -3.20 9.59 -18.80
C ILE A 127 -4.16 8.63 -18.08
N LEU A 128 -3.73 8.01 -16.99
CA LEU A 128 -4.58 7.06 -16.25
C LEU A 128 -5.79 7.77 -15.64
N SER A 129 -5.59 8.96 -15.06
CA SER A 129 -6.70 9.70 -14.43
C SER A 129 -7.74 10.14 -15.44
N SER A 130 -7.35 10.56 -16.64
CA SER A 130 -8.29 11.02 -17.68
C SER A 130 -9.14 9.87 -18.22
N GLN A 131 -8.54 8.72 -18.50
CA GLN A 131 -9.27 7.50 -18.88
C GLN A 131 -10.31 7.10 -17.81
N LEU A 132 -9.94 7.11 -16.52
CA LEU A 132 -10.89 6.81 -15.45
C LEU A 132 -11.95 7.93 -15.29
N LYS A 133 -11.60 9.20 -15.50
CA LYS A 133 -12.56 10.31 -15.50
C LYS A 133 -13.64 10.12 -16.55
N GLU A 134 -13.29 9.75 -17.78
CA GLU A 134 -14.28 9.47 -18.84
C GLU A 134 -15.25 8.36 -18.42
N MET A 135 -14.73 7.32 -17.76
CA MET A 135 -15.56 6.21 -17.29
C MET A 135 -16.53 6.62 -16.18
N LEU A 136 -16.12 7.56 -15.32
CA LEU A 136 -16.87 8.02 -14.13
C LEU A 136 -17.74 9.27 -14.37
N MET A 137 -17.53 10.04 -15.43
CA MET A 137 -18.37 11.23 -15.72
C MET A 137 -19.79 10.83 -16.14
N ASN A 138 -19.96 9.64 -16.72
CA ASN A 138 -21.24 9.14 -17.24
C ASN A 138 -21.99 8.26 -16.22
N VAL A 139 -21.99 8.61 -14.93
CA VAL A 139 -22.72 7.87 -13.88
C VAL A 139 -24.24 7.89 -14.11
N SER A 140 -24.76 8.86 -14.87
CA SER A 140 -26.19 9.11 -15.04
C SER A 140 -26.73 8.90 -16.47
N SER A 141 -25.91 8.42 -17.43
CA SER A 141 -26.39 8.16 -18.79
C SER A 141 -27.31 6.93 -18.78
N GLN A 142 -28.54 7.08 -19.28
CA GLN A 142 -29.58 6.02 -19.36
C GLN A 142 -29.25 4.90 -20.37
N ASP A 143 -27.99 4.60 -20.64
CA ASP A 143 -27.55 3.66 -21.70
C ASP A 143 -27.60 2.18 -21.29
N THR A 144 -28.39 1.80 -20.27
CA THR A 144 -28.48 0.40 -19.82
C THR A 144 -29.92 -0.06 -19.69
N PHE A 145 -30.61 -0.15 -20.83
CA PHE A 145 -31.84 -0.92 -21.00
C PHE A 145 -31.54 -2.38 -21.37
N GLN A 146 -30.81 -3.12 -20.53
CA GLN A 146 -30.85 -4.57 -20.53
C GLN A 146 -30.16 -5.07 -19.25
N GLY A 147 -30.74 -6.04 -18.55
CA GLY A 147 -30.31 -6.52 -17.23
C GLY A 147 -28.90 -7.13 -17.08
N MET A 148 -27.96 -6.80 -17.96
CA MET A 148 -26.53 -7.08 -17.82
C MET A 148 -25.78 -5.80 -17.47
N TYR A 149 -25.24 -5.73 -16.26
CA TYR A 149 -24.34 -4.66 -15.88
C TYR A 149 -23.08 -4.71 -16.76
N LYS A 150 -22.71 -3.60 -17.41
CA LYS A 150 -21.47 -3.51 -18.16
C LYS A 150 -20.30 -3.44 -17.18
N THR A 151 -19.64 -4.58 -16.99
CA THR A 151 -18.40 -4.70 -16.22
C THR A 151 -17.21 -4.33 -17.11
N ILE A 152 -16.35 -3.45 -16.59
CA ILE A 152 -15.14 -3.01 -17.27
C ILE A 152 -13.96 -3.38 -16.37
N LYS A 153 -13.15 -4.34 -16.82
CA LYS A 153 -11.89 -4.70 -16.19
C LYS A 153 -10.85 -3.61 -16.44
N LEU A 154 -10.26 -3.08 -15.38
CA LEU A 154 -9.20 -2.08 -15.45
C LEU A 154 -7.85 -2.68 -15.03
N VAL A 155 -6.87 -2.59 -15.92
CA VAL A 155 -5.54 -3.18 -15.77
C VAL A 155 -4.45 -2.13 -16.03
N TYR A 156 -3.97 -1.47 -14.99
CA TYR A 156 -2.68 -0.75 -15.05
C TYR A 156 -1.59 -1.44 -14.24
N HIS A 157 -1.97 -2.36 -13.36
CA HIS A 157 -1.05 -3.26 -12.67
C HIS A 157 -1.40 -4.71 -13.09
N PRO A 158 -0.52 -5.42 -13.81
CA PRO A 158 -0.85 -6.71 -14.45
C PRO A 158 -1.46 -7.77 -13.52
N ARG A 159 -1.12 -7.75 -12.22
CA ARG A 159 -1.63 -8.72 -11.23
C ARG A 159 -2.76 -8.19 -10.35
N GLU A 160 -3.11 -6.91 -10.50
CA GLU A 160 -4.04 -6.20 -9.62
C GLU A 160 -5.05 -5.41 -10.45
N PRO A 161 -5.88 -6.12 -11.22
CA PRO A 161 -6.99 -5.49 -11.89
C PRO A 161 -8.03 -5.05 -10.86
N PHE A 162 -8.73 -3.97 -11.15
CA PHE A 162 -9.98 -3.65 -10.46
C PHE A 162 -11.08 -3.43 -11.49
N PHE A 163 -12.32 -3.57 -11.06
CA PHE A 163 -13.48 -3.56 -11.95
C PHE A 163 -14.33 -2.33 -11.72
N ILE A 164 -14.91 -1.83 -12.79
CA ILE A 164 -15.95 -0.82 -12.77
C ILE A 164 -17.21 -1.43 -13.32
N VAL A 165 -18.26 -1.44 -12.50
CA VAL A 165 -19.58 -1.91 -12.89
C VAL A 165 -20.52 -0.73 -12.89
N ARG A 166 -21.11 -0.43 -14.05
CA ARG A 166 -22.12 0.64 -14.16
C ARG A 166 -23.48 0.11 -13.74
N GLN A 167 -24.10 0.76 -12.75
CA GLN A 167 -25.48 0.55 -12.35
C GLN A 167 -26.30 1.82 -12.65
N PRO A 168 -27.65 1.74 -12.70
CA PRO A 168 -28.49 2.86 -13.15
C PRO A 168 -28.33 4.19 -12.39
N GLN A 169 -27.95 4.15 -11.11
CA GLN A 169 -27.82 5.34 -10.25
C GLN A 169 -26.42 5.55 -9.66
N LYS A 170 -25.55 4.56 -9.81
CA LYS A 170 -24.22 4.54 -9.18
C LYS A 170 -23.27 3.67 -9.98
N ILE A 171 -21.98 3.91 -9.80
CA ILE A 171 -20.91 3.06 -10.30
C ILE A 171 -20.33 2.29 -9.13
N LEU A 172 -20.19 0.98 -9.27
CA LEU A 172 -19.53 0.12 -8.29
C LEU A 172 -18.08 -0.10 -8.73
N ALA A 173 -17.12 0.32 -7.90
CA ALA A 173 -15.70 0.02 -8.11
C ALA A 173 -15.30 -1.17 -7.23
N VAL A 174 -14.92 -2.31 -7.81
CA VAL A 174 -14.59 -3.55 -7.09
C VAL A 174 -13.11 -3.88 -7.21
N PHE A 175 -12.46 -4.13 -6.08
CA PHE A 175 -11.04 -4.43 -5.95
C PHE A 175 -10.85 -5.85 -5.41
N PRO A 176 -10.51 -6.82 -6.28
CA PRO A 176 -10.04 -8.14 -5.86
C PRO A 176 -8.68 -8.05 -5.15
N ILE A 177 -8.61 -8.37 -3.87
CA ILE A 177 -7.39 -8.19 -3.07
C ILE A 177 -6.57 -9.48 -2.97
N ARG A 178 -5.29 -9.39 -3.35
CA ARG A 178 -4.34 -10.49 -3.30
C ARG A 178 -3.10 -10.15 -2.49
N PHE A 179 -2.71 -11.04 -1.58
CA PHE A 179 -1.44 -10.98 -0.87
C PHE A 179 -0.64 -12.26 -1.07
N LYS A 180 0.69 -12.15 -1.12
CA LYS A 180 1.57 -13.32 -1.14
C LYS A 180 1.64 -14.00 0.24
N ASP A 181 1.75 -13.19 1.29
CA ASP A 181 1.95 -13.68 2.66
C ASP A 181 0.63 -13.90 3.39
N LYS A 182 0.45 -15.08 3.98
CA LYS A 182 -0.74 -15.40 4.80
C LYS A 182 -0.92 -14.46 5.99
N THR A 183 0.17 -13.95 6.56
CA THR A 183 0.11 -12.96 7.66
C THR A 183 -0.46 -11.63 7.20
N ASP A 184 -0.13 -11.22 5.97
CA ASP A 184 -0.61 -9.96 5.40
C ASP A 184 -2.11 -10.06 5.09
N VAL A 185 -2.60 -11.24 4.70
CA VAL A 185 -4.04 -11.53 4.57
C VAL A 185 -4.76 -11.25 5.89
N ILE A 186 -4.27 -11.80 7.01
CA ILE A 186 -4.91 -11.61 8.34
C ILE A 186 -4.97 -10.12 8.72
N ILE A 187 -3.86 -9.40 8.52
CA ILE A 187 -3.80 -7.95 8.80
C ILE A 187 -4.76 -7.19 7.89
N ALA A 188 -4.79 -7.52 6.60
CA ALA A 188 -5.66 -6.88 5.63
C ALA A 188 -7.14 -7.13 5.90
N THR A 189 -7.54 -8.37 6.26
CA THR A 189 -8.91 -8.69 6.62
C THR A 189 -9.39 -7.85 7.81
N ALA A 190 -8.57 -7.72 8.86
CA ALA A 190 -8.90 -6.83 9.98
C ALA A 190 -9.00 -5.36 9.55
N PHE A 191 -8.10 -4.92 8.67
CA PHE A 191 -8.14 -3.57 8.11
C PHE A 191 -9.42 -3.28 7.33
N PHE A 192 -9.89 -4.22 6.49
CA PHE A 192 -11.11 -4.05 5.69
C PHE A 192 -12.38 -4.08 6.53
N GLN A 193 -12.42 -4.92 7.57
CA GLN A 193 -13.53 -4.93 8.51
C GLN A 193 -13.68 -3.57 9.21
N GLU A 194 -12.56 -3.00 9.68
CA GLU A 194 -12.57 -1.66 10.28
C GLU A 194 -12.92 -0.56 9.26
N LEU A 195 -12.44 -0.69 8.01
CA LEU A 195 -12.78 0.26 6.94
C LEU A 195 -14.28 0.26 6.65
N MET A 196 -14.90 -0.93 6.60
CA MET A 196 -16.35 -1.08 6.42
C MET A 196 -17.13 -0.51 7.60
N ASP A 197 -16.71 -0.78 8.84
CA ASP A 197 -17.34 -0.26 10.05
C ASP A 197 -17.28 1.28 10.12
N VAL A 198 -16.13 1.87 9.76
CA VAL A 198 -15.94 3.33 9.69
C VAL A 198 -16.72 3.93 8.52
N GLY A 199 -16.70 3.29 7.36
CA GLY A 199 -17.44 3.73 6.16
C GLY A 199 -18.96 3.71 6.35
N SER A 200 -19.46 2.84 7.24
CA SER A 200 -20.88 2.76 7.61
C SER A 200 -21.29 3.78 8.67
N SER A 201 -20.34 4.53 9.25
CA SER A 201 -20.63 5.52 10.28
C SER A 201 -21.21 6.81 9.71
N GLU A 202 -22.21 7.39 10.38
CA GLU A 202 -22.81 8.69 10.03
C GLU A 202 -21.78 9.82 9.87
N LYS A 203 -20.68 9.76 10.63
CA LYS A 203 -19.56 10.72 10.53
C LYS A 203 -18.97 10.79 9.13
N TRP A 204 -19.03 9.69 8.37
CA TRP A 204 -18.49 9.56 7.02
C TRP A 204 -19.59 9.36 5.97
N ALA A 205 -20.84 9.76 6.24
CA ALA A 205 -21.96 9.62 5.30
C ALA A 205 -21.76 10.33 3.94
N LYS A 206 -20.79 11.25 3.85
CA LYS A 206 -20.41 11.94 2.60
C LYS A 206 -19.39 11.16 1.76
N ALA A 207 -18.75 10.14 2.33
CA ALA A 207 -17.80 9.29 1.63
C ALA A 207 -18.52 8.20 0.82
N PRO A 208 -17.87 7.63 -0.21
CA PRO A 208 -18.38 6.44 -0.88
C PRO A 208 -18.62 5.30 0.12
N PRO A 209 -19.83 4.71 0.15
CA PRO A 209 -20.07 3.48 0.91
C PRO A 209 -19.06 2.40 0.51
N CYS A 210 -18.46 1.76 1.50
CA CYS A 210 -17.45 0.72 1.33
C CYS A 210 -17.99 -0.60 1.86
N CYS A 211 -17.83 -1.68 1.10
CA CYS A 211 -18.15 -3.04 1.52
C CYS A 211 -16.93 -3.94 1.36
N TRP A 212 -16.84 -4.99 2.18
CA TRP A 212 -15.86 -6.06 2.02
C TRP A 212 -16.56 -7.42 2.10
N SER A 213 -16.23 -8.30 1.16
CA SER A 213 -16.77 -9.67 1.11
C SER A 213 -15.66 -10.66 0.77
N PRO A 214 -15.62 -11.85 1.41
CA PRO A 214 -14.70 -12.91 0.99
C PRO A 214 -15.08 -13.56 -0.35
N ILE A 215 -16.33 -13.37 -0.79
CA ILE A 215 -16.91 -13.97 -2.01
C ILE A 215 -17.07 -12.88 -3.08
N PRO A 216 -16.83 -13.18 -4.38
CA PRO A 216 -17.03 -12.22 -5.46
C PRO A 216 -18.46 -11.66 -5.46
N PRO A 217 -18.62 -10.34 -5.64
CA PRO A 217 -19.94 -9.75 -5.74
C PRO A 217 -20.66 -10.24 -7.02
N PRO A 218 -22.01 -10.36 -6.99
CA PRO A 218 -22.78 -10.93 -8.10
C PRO A 218 -22.60 -10.16 -9.42
N GLU A 219 -22.23 -8.89 -9.36
CA GLU A 219 -21.92 -8.04 -10.51
C GLU A 219 -20.70 -8.52 -11.32
N LEU A 220 -19.81 -9.31 -10.73
CA LEU A 220 -18.65 -9.89 -11.41
C LEU A 220 -18.90 -11.31 -11.93
N ARG A 221 -20.15 -11.79 -11.96
CA ARG A 221 -20.48 -13.08 -12.56
C ARG A 221 -20.13 -13.06 -14.06
N GLY A 222 -19.38 -14.07 -14.50
CA GLY A 222 -18.94 -14.21 -15.90
C GLY A 222 -17.51 -13.75 -16.15
N GLU A 223 -16.88 -13.06 -15.21
CA GLU A 223 -15.45 -12.71 -15.32
C GLU A 223 -14.55 -13.95 -15.16
N PRO A 224 -13.34 -13.95 -15.75
CA PRO A 224 -12.41 -15.08 -15.67
C PRO A 224 -12.07 -15.48 -14.23
N PHE A 225 -11.96 -16.78 -13.98
CA PHE A 225 -11.67 -17.31 -12.64
C PHE A 225 -10.37 -16.76 -12.05
N GLU A 226 -9.35 -16.51 -12.88
CA GLU A 226 -8.07 -15.93 -12.45
C GLU A 226 -8.26 -14.56 -11.79
N ASP A 227 -9.17 -13.75 -12.33
CA ASP A 227 -9.47 -12.41 -11.81
C ASP A 227 -10.34 -12.43 -10.56
N LEU A 228 -11.11 -13.50 -10.35
CA LEU A 228 -11.95 -13.70 -9.17
C LEU A 228 -11.25 -14.49 -8.05
N SER A 229 -10.16 -15.18 -8.35
CA SER A 229 -9.38 -15.89 -7.34
C SER A 229 -8.62 -14.91 -6.46
N THR A 230 -9.07 -14.74 -5.21
CA THR A 230 -8.48 -13.84 -4.21
C THR A 230 -8.36 -14.51 -2.86
N ASN A 231 -7.37 -14.10 -2.07
CA ASN A 231 -7.23 -14.54 -0.67
C ASN A 231 -7.52 -13.43 0.35
N GLY A 232 -7.51 -12.15 -0.08
CA GLY A 232 -7.87 -11.00 0.75
C GLY A 232 -9.34 -10.59 0.63
N GLY A 233 -10.12 -11.26 -0.22
CA GLY A 233 -11.51 -10.92 -0.54
C GLY A 233 -11.64 -9.75 -1.53
N PHE A 234 -12.85 -9.21 -1.63
CA PHE A 234 -13.25 -8.15 -2.54
C PHE A 234 -13.65 -6.92 -1.73
N VAL A 235 -13.04 -5.79 -2.04
CA VAL A 235 -13.47 -4.49 -1.50
C VAL A 235 -14.23 -3.75 -2.57
N SER A 236 -15.39 -3.17 -2.25
CA SER A 236 -16.18 -2.42 -3.21
C SER A 236 -16.54 -1.03 -2.70
N PHE A 237 -16.58 -0.05 -3.61
CA PHE A 237 -16.99 1.32 -3.34
C PHE A 237 -18.14 1.76 -4.23
N ASP A 238 -19.17 2.34 -3.62
CA ASP A 238 -20.34 2.90 -4.31
C ASP A 238 -20.10 4.36 -4.70
N ILE A 239 -19.82 4.60 -5.98
CA ILE A 239 -19.58 5.91 -6.56
C ILE A 239 -20.86 6.47 -7.17
N SER A 240 -21.56 7.35 -6.44
CA SER A 240 -22.69 8.11 -6.96
C SER A 240 -22.29 9.50 -7.49
N SER A 241 -23.24 10.19 -8.13
CA SER A 241 -23.04 11.53 -8.72
C SER A 241 -22.42 12.55 -7.76
N ARG A 242 -22.69 12.45 -6.45
CA ARG A 242 -22.11 13.34 -5.41
C ARG A 242 -20.59 13.21 -5.25
N HIS A 243 -20.01 12.06 -5.62
CA HIS A 243 -18.57 11.78 -5.51
C HIS A 243 -17.80 12.23 -6.76
N VAL A 244 -18.50 12.42 -7.88
CA VAL A 244 -17.92 12.81 -9.18
C VAL A 244 -18.26 14.25 -9.60
N LYS A 245 -18.98 15.01 -8.75
CA LYS A 245 -19.33 16.41 -9.05
C LYS A 245 -18.13 17.36 -8.90
N GLY A 246 -17.81 18.09 -9.97
CA GLY A 246 -16.82 19.17 -9.99
C GLY A 246 -15.43 18.71 -9.53
N LYS A 247 -14.80 19.48 -8.63
CA LYS A 247 -13.43 19.20 -8.11
C LYS A 247 -13.29 17.87 -7.34
N ARG A 248 -14.40 17.19 -7.00
CA ARG A 248 -14.36 15.90 -6.28
C ARG A 248 -13.97 14.74 -7.17
N LEU A 249 -14.29 14.82 -8.47
CA LEU A 249 -13.97 13.78 -9.45
C LEU A 249 -12.49 13.41 -9.41
N ASP A 250 -11.62 14.43 -9.45
CA ASP A 250 -10.17 14.23 -9.43
C ASP A 250 -9.67 13.51 -8.18
N LYS A 251 -10.25 13.82 -7.01
CA LYS A 251 -9.92 13.14 -5.74
C LYS A 251 -10.40 11.70 -5.72
N THR A 252 -11.61 11.45 -6.21
CA THR A 252 -12.20 10.11 -6.28
C THR A 252 -11.38 9.21 -7.22
N VAL A 253 -11.09 9.71 -8.42
CA VAL A 253 -10.24 9.03 -9.42
C VAL A 253 -8.88 8.69 -8.83
N TRP A 254 -8.21 9.67 -8.20
CA TRP A 254 -6.90 9.45 -7.62
C TRP A 254 -6.93 8.44 -6.46
N SER A 255 -7.99 8.46 -5.64
CA SER A 255 -8.16 7.51 -4.54
C SER A 255 -8.38 6.09 -5.04
N LEU A 256 -9.20 5.91 -6.09
CA LEU A 256 -9.46 4.60 -6.70
C LEU A 256 -8.20 4.03 -7.34
N LEU A 257 -7.48 4.82 -8.13
CA LEU A 257 -6.22 4.40 -8.75
C LEU A 257 -5.19 3.98 -7.68
N ASN A 258 -5.11 4.69 -6.55
CA ASN A 258 -4.12 4.42 -5.51
C ASN A 258 -4.57 3.41 -4.45
N PHE A 259 -5.77 2.85 -4.53
CA PHE A 259 -6.33 2.05 -3.45
C PHE A 259 -5.46 0.81 -3.12
N TYR A 260 -4.99 0.08 -4.13
CA TYR A 260 -4.08 -1.06 -3.93
C TYR A 260 -2.78 -0.68 -3.21
N ALA A 261 -2.13 0.39 -3.68
CA ALA A 261 -0.90 0.88 -3.10
C ALA A 261 -1.11 1.31 -1.64
N TYR A 262 -2.22 2.01 -1.37
CA TYR A 262 -2.62 2.44 -0.04
C TYR A 262 -2.79 1.26 0.92
N VAL A 263 -3.58 0.26 0.53
CA VAL A 263 -3.83 -0.95 1.34
C VAL A 263 -2.51 -1.68 1.63
N LYS A 264 -1.72 -2.00 0.61
CA LYS A 264 -0.46 -2.72 0.77
C LYS A 264 0.52 -1.97 1.67
N TYR A 265 0.63 -0.66 1.49
CA TYR A 265 1.47 0.18 2.32
C TYR A 265 1.04 0.10 3.78
N HIS A 266 -0.25 0.21 4.08
CA HIS A 266 -0.75 0.16 5.44
C HIS A 266 -0.64 -1.24 6.08
N VAL A 267 -0.84 -2.30 5.32
CA VAL A 267 -0.61 -3.69 5.78
C VAL A 267 0.86 -3.90 6.15
N LYS A 268 1.80 -3.54 5.26
CA LYS A 268 3.25 -3.64 5.53
C LYS A 268 3.69 -2.76 6.71
N SER A 269 3.15 -1.54 6.80
CA SER A 269 3.43 -0.61 7.91
C SER A 269 2.95 -1.18 9.24
N THR A 270 1.76 -1.78 9.26
CA THR A 270 1.17 -2.40 10.46
C THR A 270 1.98 -3.62 10.90
N ARG A 271 2.39 -4.48 9.97
CA ARG A 271 3.29 -5.60 10.25
C ARG A 271 4.60 -5.12 10.87
N SER A 272 5.23 -4.11 10.27
CA SER A 272 6.47 -3.51 10.77
C SER A 272 6.29 -2.91 12.17
N PHE A 273 5.16 -2.26 12.42
CA PHE A 273 4.81 -1.70 13.73
C PHE A 273 4.64 -2.79 14.80
N ILE A 274 3.94 -3.88 14.49
CA ILE A 274 3.78 -5.04 15.38
C ILE A 274 5.16 -5.61 15.72
N GLN A 275 6.01 -5.86 14.72
CA GLN A 275 7.38 -6.35 14.93
C GLN A 275 8.22 -5.40 15.79
N ARG A 276 8.10 -4.08 15.59
CA ARG A 276 8.78 -3.09 16.44
C ARG A 276 8.30 -3.18 17.89
N ARG A 277 7.00 -3.35 18.14
CA ARG A 277 6.47 -3.52 19.50
C ARG A 277 6.92 -4.84 20.14
N MET A 278 6.94 -5.93 19.38
CA MET A 278 7.45 -7.22 19.85
C MET A 278 8.91 -7.12 20.28
N ARG A 279 9.78 -6.48 19.46
CA ARG A 279 11.19 -6.24 19.79
C ARG A 279 11.36 -5.41 21.07
N LYS A 280 10.62 -4.30 21.21
CA LYS A 280 10.63 -3.49 22.45
C LYS A 280 10.17 -4.28 23.67
N ARG A 281 9.17 -5.16 23.51
CA ARG A 281 8.70 -6.00 24.62
C ARG A 281 9.75 -7.04 25.01
N LEU A 282 10.39 -7.69 24.04
CA LEU A 282 11.47 -8.64 24.27
C LEU A 282 12.65 -7.97 25.00
N GLN A 283 13.09 -6.80 24.53
CA GLN A 283 14.17 -6.04 25.14
C GLN A 283 13.88 -5.77 26.63
N ARG A 284 12.68 -5.29 26.95
CA ARG A 284 12.26 -5.07 28.36
C ARG A 284 12.26 -6.34 29.21
N LEU A 285 11.92 -7.49 28.62
CA LEU A 285 11.94 -8.77 29.35
C LEU A 285 13.37 -9.23 29.60
N VAL A 286 14.26 -9.05 28.63
CA VAL A 286 15.69 -9.36 28.76
C VAL A 286 16.35 -8.47 29.82
N GLU A 287 16.06 -7.18 29.83
CA GLU A 287 16.55 -6.23 30.85
C GLU A 287 16.17 -6.67 32.27
N VAL A 288 14.93 -7.14 32.47
CA VAL A 288 14.48 -7.65 33.79
C VAL A 288 15.22 -8.93 34.18
N LEU A 289 15.50 -9.82 33.23
CA LEU A 289 16.25 -11.04 33.49
C LEU A 289 17.71 -10.75 33.83
N GLN A 290 18.36 -9.85 33.09
CA GLN A 290 19.74 -9.44 33.33
C GLN A 290 19.90 -8.70 34.65
N LYS A 291 18.97 -7.80 34.99
CA LYS A 291 18.98 -7.14 36.30
C LYS A 291 18.90 -8.15 37.44
N ARG A 292 18.10 -9.21 37.26
CA ARG A 292 17.99 -10.26 38.26
C ARG A 292 19.25 -11.13 38.36
N SER A 293 19.89 -11.48 37.24
CA SER A 293 21.14 -12.23 37.30
C SER A 293 22.26 -11.44 37.98
N MET A 294 22.37 -10.14 37.70
CA MET A 294 23.36 -9.28 38.37
C MET A 294 23.07 -9.15 39.88
N GLN A 295 21.80 -9.07 40.28
CA GLN A 295 21.43 -9.07 41.71
C GLN A 295 21.64 -10.42 42.40
N GLU A 296 21.66 -11.53 41.66
CA GLU A 296 22.00 -12.85 42.20
C GLU A 296 23.52 -12.98 42.35
N GLU A 297 24.30 -12.50 41.36
CA GLU A 297 25.77 -12.45 41.42
C GLU A 297 26.29 -11.52 42.54
N GLU A 298 25.73 -10.31 42.70
CA GLU A 298 26.10 -9.37 43.78
C GLU A 298 25.87 -9.97 45.18
N LYS A 299 24.81 -10.78 45.35
CA LYS A 299 24.51 -11.43 46.63
C LYS A 299 25.43 -12.60 46.92
N GLU A 300 25.79 -13.38 45.89
CA GLU A 300 26.77 -14.46 46.02
C GLU A 300 28.17 -13.90 46.34
N GLU A 301 28.55 -12.75 45.75
CA GLU A 301 29.80 -12.05 46.08
C GLU A 301 29.81 -11.42 47.49
N GLU A 302 28.70 -10.86 47.96
CA GLU A 302 28.56 -10.35 49.34
C GLU A 302 28.58 -11.49 50.39
N GLU A 303 27.96 -12.64 50.08
CA GLU A 303 27.98 -13.83 50.96
C GLU A 303 29.37 -14.49 51.00
N GLU A 304 30.11 -14.56 49.88
CA GLU A 304 31.50 -15.04 49.87
C GLU A 304 32.48 -14.03 50.50
N GLY A 305 32.22 -12.72 50.40
CA GLY A 305 33.02 -11.65 51.00
C GLY A 305 33.01 -11.64 52.53
N ASN A 306 31.94 -12.14 53.16
CA ASN A 306 31.84 -12.28 54.61
C ASN A 306 32.57 -13.52 55.18
N HIS A 307 33.15 -14.37 54.34
CA HIS A 307 33.84 -15.60 54.75
C HIS A 307 35.32 -15.68 54.36
N LYS A 308 36.02 -14.55 54.15
CA LYS A 308 37.49 -14.56 54.03
C LYS A 308 38.22 -13.63 54.99
N VAL A 309 38.95 -14.29 55.88
CA VAL A 309 40.10 -13.82 56.64
C VAL A 309 41.09 -13.06 55.74
N GLN A 310 41.72 -12.06 56.34
CA GLN A 310 42.75 -11.17 55.82
C GLN A 310 43.90 -11.92 55.12
N GLY A 311 44.14 -11.55 53.85
CA GLY A 311 45.41 -11.80 53.15
C GLY A 311 45.37 -12.79 51.99
N CYS A 312 45.25 -12.29 50.76
CA CYS A 312 46.18 -12.57 49.63
C CYS A 312 45.67 -11.85 48.36
N MET A 313 46.49 -10.99 47.76
CA MET A 313 46.30 -10.57 46.36
C MET A 313 46.45 -11.80 45.46
N PHE A 314 45.64 -11.99 44.40
CA PHE A 314 46.13 -12.45 43.10
C PHE A 314 45.07 -12.45 41.97
N MET A 315 45.46 -11.76 40.88
CA MET A 315 45.17 -11.95 39.45
C MET A 315 43.78 -12.37 38.92
N ARG A 316 43.25 -11.51 38.02
CA ARG A 316 42.25 -11.84 37.00
C ARG A 316 42.71 -13.04 36.15
N LYS A 317 42.00 -14.16 36.26
CA LYS A 317 42.04 -15.26 35.29
C LYS A 317 40.71 -15.32 34.53
N MET A 318 40.76 -15.03 33.23
CA MET A 318 39.70 -15.47 32.31
C MET A 318 39.69 -17.00 32.28
N ILE A 319 38.55 -17.63 32.56
CA ILE A 319 38.35 -19.06 32.31
C ILE A 319 37.04 -19.32 31.58
N ASN A 320 37.20 -20.19 30.59
CA ASN A 320 36.28 -20.62 29.56
C ASN A 320 34.96 -21.23 30.05
N VAL A 321 33.95 -21.07 29.21
CA VAL A 321 32.62 -21.69 29.28
C VAL A 321 32.73 -23.21 29.09
N SER A 322 32.32 -23.99 30.09
CA SER A 322 31.97 -25.41 29.94
C SER A 322 30.50 -25.64 30.31
N LYS A 323 29.73 -26.24 29.39
CA LYS A 323 28.30 -26.59 29.53
C LYS A 323 28.08 -27.83 30.46
N PRO A 324 26.86 -28.37 30.66
CA PRO A 324 25.90 -27.98 31.70
C PRO A 324 25.41 -29.19 32.54
N LYS A 325 25.60 -29.19 33.86
CA LYS A 325 24.97 -30.21 34.75
C LYS A 325 23.93 -29.65 35.74
N VAL A 326 23.64 -28.35 35.68
CA VAL A 326 22.75 -27.68 36.67
C VAL A 326 21.31 -27.45 36.15
N LEU A 327 21.02 -27.75 34.88
CA LEU A 327 19.73 -27.37 34.26
C LEU A 327 18.50 -28.19 34.72
N LYS A 328 18.68 -29.31 35.43
CA LYS A 328 17.56 -30.20 35.80
C LYS A 328 16.82 -29.81 37.08
N ARG A 329 17.42 -29.04 37.99
CA ARG A 329 16.76 -28.66 39.26
C ARG A 329 15.92 -27.38 39.19
N ARG A 330 16.15 -26.48 38.21
CA ARG A 330 15.45 -25.18 38.13
C ARG A 330 14.09 -25.19 37.42
N TYR A 331 13.70 -26.27 36.74
CA TYR A 331 12.44 -26.30 35.98
C TYR A 331 11.18 -26.51 36.84
N ASN A 332 11.31 -27.18 38.00
CA ASN A 332 10.17 -27.44 38.88
C ASN A 332 9.71 -26.19 39.66
N ASP A 333 10.61 -25.24 39.89
CA ASP A 333 10.34 -24.05 40.72
C ASP A 333 9.67 -22.90 39.94
N LEU A 334 9.91 -22.83 38.63
CA LEU A 334 9.26 -21.88 37.72
C LEU A 334 7.79 -22.25 37.41
N SER A 335 7.48 -23.55 37.40
CA SER A 335 6.13 -24.08 37.21
C SER A 335 5.13 -23.58 38.28
N GLY A 336 5.56 -23.49 39.55
CA GLY A 336 4.72 -23.04 40.65
C GLY A 336 4.36 -21.55 40.61
N LYS A 337 5.24 -20.69 40.07
CA LYS A 337 5.08 -19.23 40.10
C LYS A 337 4.26 -18.65 38.93
N ILE A 338 4.06 -19.40 37.84
CA ILE A 338 3.30 -18.94 36.66
C ILE A 338 1.77 -18.94 36.91
N LYS A 339 1.28 -19.58 37.98
CA LYS A 339 -0.17 -19.65 38.27
C LYS A 339 -0.80 -18.38 38.87
N ARG A 340 -0.06 -17.30 39.17
CA ARG A 340 -0.63 -16.14 39.91
C ARG A 340 -0.68 -14.78 39.21
N ILE A 341 -0.26 -14.63 37.95
CA ILE A 341 -0.28 -13.30 37.32
C ILE A 341 -1.44 -13.19 36.33
N ARG A 342 -2.65 -12.98 36.88
CA ARG A 342 -3.76 -12.35 36.15
C ARG A 342 -3.83 -10.88 36.55
N SER A 343 -3.18 -9.99 35.81
CA SER A 343 -3.44 -8.56 35.91
C SER A 343 -4.00 -8.03 34.58
N ARG A 344 -5.26 -7.59 34.66
CA ARG A 344 -6.02 -6.95 33.58
C ARG A 344 -5.45 -5.56 33.31
N ILE A 345 -4.85 -5.38 32.13
CA ILE A 345 -4.45 -4.05 31.66
C ILE A 345 -5.69 -3.34 31.08
N LYS A 346 -6.09 -2.23 31.71
CA LYS A 346 -7.09 -1.28 31.17
C LYS A 346 -6.34 -0.26 30.29
N ILE A 347 -6.82 -0.08 29.06
CA ILE A 347 -6.36 0.95 28.13
C ILE A 347 -7.59 1.75 27.72
N GLN A 348 -7.58 3.06 27.97
CA GLN A 348 -8.63 3.99 27.55
C GLN A 348 -8.55 4.20 26.02
N GLY A 349 -9.69 4.12 25.32
CA GLY A 349 -9.80 4.38 23.87
C GLY A 349 -10.05 3.17 22.96
N PHE A 350 -10.02 1.92 23.48
CA PHE A 350 -10.23 0.69 22.70
C PHE A 350 -11.42 -0.14 23.23
N GLY A 351 -12.59 0.48 23.37
CA GLY A 351 -13.76 -0.15 23.99
C GLY A 351 -14.41 -1.27 23.16
N ARG A 352 -14.40 -1.16 21.82
CA ARG A 352 -15.12 -2.11 20.93
C ARG A 352 -14.31 -3.36 20.59
N PHE A 353 -12.98 -3.26 20.55
CA PHE A 353 -12.05 -4.39 20.39
C PHE A 353 -12.17 -5.46 21.49
N ARG A 354 -12.77 -5.13 22.65
CA ARG A 354 -12.88 -6.05 23.80
C ARG A 354 -14.06 -7.02 23.75
N ARG A 355 -15.13 -6.74 22.99
CA ARG A 355 -16.39 -7.49 23.17
C ARG A 355 -16.49 -8.80 22.37
N ARG A 356 -15.70 -8.99 21.31
CA ARG A 356 -15.84 -10.17 20.42
C ARG A 356 -14.74 -11.21 20.50
N TRP A 357 -13.52 -10.86 20.93
CA TRP A 357 -12.38 -11.80 20.90
C TRP A 357 -12.10 -12.55 22.23
N LEU A 358 -12.87 -12.27 23.29
CA LEU A 358 -12.67 -12.88 24.62
C LEU A 358 -13.91 -13.58 25.19
N LYS A 359 -14.76 -14.15 24.33
CA LYS A 359 -15.60 -15.29 24.75
C LYS A 359 -14.91 -16.56 24.27
N MET A 360 -14.02 -17.09 25.09
CA MET A 360 -13.66 -18.51 24.99
C MET A 360 -14.97 -19.30 25.16
N PRO A 361 -15.33 -20.21 24.24
CA PRO A 361 -16.39 -21.17 24.52
C PRO A 361 -15.94 -21.99 25.75
N LYS A 362 -16.81 -22.08 26.76
CA LYS A 362 -16.58 -22.99 27.89
C LYS A 362 -16.78 -24.40 27.34
N PHE A 363 -15.69 -25.13 27.13
CA PHE A 363 -15.77 -26.58 26.99
C PHE A 363 -16.07 -27.15 28.38
N SER A 364 -17.31 -27.60 28.60
CA SER A 364 -17.65 -28.46 29.71
C SER A 364 -17.10 -29.85 29.41
N SER A 365 -16.08 -30.29 30.15
CA SER A 365 -15.64 -31.68 30.13
C SER A 365 -16.63 -32.52 30.95
N SER A 366 -17.55 -33.19 30.28
CA SER A 366 -18.31 -34.32 30.83
C SER A 366 -18.10 -35.54 29.93
N LEU A 367 -16.95 -36.19 30.05
CA LEU A 367 -16.81 -37.57 29.61
C LEU A 367 -16.16 -38.32 30.77
N GLY A 368 -17.00 -38.93 31.60
CA GLY A 368 -16.58 -39.97 32.52
C GLY A 368 -16.18 -41.19 31.68
N TYR A 369 -15.00 -41.74 31.97
CA TYR A 369 -14.60 -43.03 31.43
C TYR A 369 -15.43 -44.13 32.11
N THR A 370 -16.18 -44.90 31.32
CA THR A 370 -16.64 -46.24 31.72
C THR A 370 -15.63 -47.26 31.21
N LYS A 371 -15.06 -48.03 32.15
CA LYS A 371 -14.36 -49.29 31.85
C LYS A 371 -15.40 -50.29 31.35
N LEU A 372 -15.08 -51.00 30.27
CA LEU A 372 -15.80 -52.20 29.86
C LEU A 372 -15.03 -53.40 30.43
N ASP A 373 -15.74 -54.22 31.21
CA ASP A 373 -15.50 -55.67 31.30
C ASP A 373 -16.38 -56.35 30.24
#